data_AF-A0AA93BDU7-F1
#
_entry.id   AF-A0AA93BDU7-F1
#
_cell.length_a   1.000
_cell.length_b   1.000
_cell.length_c   1.000
_cell.angle_alpha   90.00
_cell.angle_beta   90.00
_cell.angle_gamma   90.00
#
_symmetry.space_group_name_H-M   'P 1'
#
loop_
_entity.id
_entity.type
_entity.pdbx_description
1 polymer ?
#
loop_
_entity_poly.entity_id
_entity_poly.type
_entity_poly.pdbx_seq_one_letter_code
_entity_poly.pdbx_strand_id
1 'polypeptide(L)'
;MKRTLLSILTIAMLALSVPSDAMANEGNIEWADLDVADINLNYAGSVMHITGASGQVVRIYNVAGVTIKTFRIEGNDKRVNLPLADGIYIVKVGNTFTRKICVKH
;
A
#
# COMPACT_ATOMS: atom_id res chain seq x y z
N MET A 1 -47.33 -7.55 -34.37
CA MET A 1 -47.46 -8.23 -33.05
C MET A 1 -46.12 -8.73 -32.49
N LYS A 2 -45.28 -9.48 -33.23
CA LYS A 2 -43.98 -9.97 -32.71
C LYS A 2 -42.96 -8.85 -32.39
N ARG A 3 -42.91 -7.79 -33.19
CA ARG A 3 -42.00 -6.65 -32.99
C ARG A 3 -42.38 -5.80 -31.77
N THR A 4 -43.68 -5.54 -31.58
CA THR A 4 -44.20 -4.82 -30.40
C THR A 4 -43.99 -5.61 -29.11
N LEU A 5 -44.12 -6.94 -29.16
CA LEU A 5 -43.82 -7.79 -28.00
C LEU A 5 -42.34 -7.73 -27.61
N LEU A 6 -41.44 -7.73 -28.61
CA LEU A 6 -40.00 -7.60 -28.38
C LEU A 6 -39.64 -6.23 -27.79
N SER A 7 -40.26 -5.15 -28.30
CA SER A 7 -40.06 -3.80 -27.78
C SER A 7 -40.52 -3.64 -26.32
N ILE A 8 -41.65 -4.25 -25.95
CA ILE A 8 -42.14 -4.26 -24.57
C ILE A 8 -41.17 -5.03 -23.66
N LEU A 9 -40.67 -6.17 -24.12
CA LEU A 9 -39.72 -6.98 -23.36
C LEU A 9 -38.38 -6.25 -23.13
N THR A 10 -37.87 -5.54 -24.14
CA THR A 10 -36.63 -4.76 -24.01
C THR A 10 -36.77 -3.60 -23.03
N ILE A 11 -37.91 -2.93 -23.01
CA ILE A 11 -38.17 -1.82 -22.07
C ILE A 11 -38.29 -2.35 -20.64
N ALA A 12 -38.92 -3.52 -20.45
CA ALA A 12 -39.04 -4.15 -19.14
C ALA A 12 -37.67 -4.55 -18.55
N MET A 13 -36.73 -5.03 -19.37
CA MET A 13 -35.38 -5.38 -18.91
C MET A 13 -34.54 -4.16 -18.51
N LEU A 14 -34.71 -3.03 -19.20
CA LEU A 14 -34.04 -1.77 -18.85
C LEU A 14 -34.54 -1.20 -17.51
N ALA A 15 -35.79 -1.50 -17.12
CA ALA A 15 -36.34 -1.05 -15.84
C ALA A 15 -35.79 -1.82 -14.61
N LEU A 16 -35.09 -2.94 -14.81
CA LEU A 16 -34.56 -3.78 -13.74
C LEU A 16 -33.06 -3.57 -13.48
N SER A 17 -32.38 -2.68 -14.22
CA SER A 17 -30.99 -2.35 -13.96
C SER A 17 -30.89 -1.38 -12.79
N VAL A 18 -30.59 -1.90 -11.59
CA VAL A 18 -30.16 -1.09 -10.46
C VAL A 18 -28.63 -1.01 -10.43
N PRO A 19 -28.03 0.18 -10.26
CA PRO A 19 -26.60 0.28 -10.01
C PRO A 19 -26.28 -0.44 -8.69
N SER A 20 -25.23 -1.26 -8.69
CA SER A 20 -24.71 -1.84 -7.45
C SER A 20 -23.79 -0.82 -6.81
N ASP A 21 -24.18 -0.30 -5.65
CA ASP A 21 -23.29 0.53 -4.83
C ASP A 21 -22.18 -0.35 -4.24
N ALA A 22 -20.94 -0.10 -4.67
CA ALA A 22 -19.77 -0.70 -4.04
C ALA A 22 -19.45 0.10 -2.77
N MET A 23 -19.87 -0.42 -1.61
CA MET A 23 -19.43 0.14 -0.33
C MET A 23 -18.00 -0.33 -0.05
N ALA A 24 -17.10 0.61 0.20
CA ALA A 24 -15.83 0.27 0.84
C ALA A 24 -16.16 -0.27 2.24
N ASN A 25 -15.69 -1.48 2.56
CA ASN A 25 -15.65 -1.94 3.94
C ASN A 25 -14.62 -1.07 4.68
N GLU A 26 -15.05 0.10 5.12
CA GLU A 26 -14.40 0.83 6.20
C GLU A 26 -14.67 0.02 7.47
N GLY A 27 -14.02 -1.15 7.56
CA GLY A 27 -13.92 -1.88 8.81
C GLY A 27 -13.48 -0.87 9.84
N ASN A 28 -14.26 -0.76 10.92
CA ASN A 28 -14.05 0.18 12.02
C ASN A 28 -12.58 0.14 12.44
N ILE A 29 -11.75 0.99 11.84
CA ILE A 29 -10.36 1.15 12.25
C ILE A 29 -10.52 1.95 13.53
N GLU A 30 -10.63 1.23 14.65
CA GLU A 30 -10.26 1.78 15.94
C GLU A 30 -8.86 2.35 15.73
N TRP A 31 -8.80 3.68 15.63
CA TRP A 31 -7.58 4.43 15.85
C TRP A 31 -7.28 4.26 17.34
N ALA A 32 -6.81 3.07 17.72
CA ALA A 32 -5.90 2.98 18.83
C ALA A 32 -4.86 4.04 18.52
N ASP A 33 -4.69 4.96 19.45
CA ASP A 33 -3.62 5.94 19.47
C ASP A 33 -2.32 5.12 19.50
N LEU A 34 -1.96 4.60 18.32
CA LEU A 34 -0.79 3.79 18.09
C LEU A 34 0.30 4.82 18.16
N ASP A 35 0.80 4.99 19.38
CA ASP A 35 2.02 5.67 19.74
C ASP A 35 2.92 5.64 18.51
N VAL A 36 2.92 6.73 17.74
CA VAL A 36 3.60 6.77 16.46
C VAL A 36 5.05 6.76 16.87
N ALA A 37 5.61 5.56 16.96
CA ALA A 37 7.01 5.37 17.26
C ALA A 37 7.75 6.31 16.31
N ASP A 38 8.65 7.14 16.86
CA ASP A 38 9.39 8.13 16.11
C ASP A 38 10.38 7.40 15.19
N ILE A 39 9.84 6.88 14.08
CA ILE A 39 10.55 6.06 13.11
C ILE A 39 11.33 7.03 12.23
N ASN A 40 12.65 7.00 12.39
CA ASN A 40 13.55 7.69 11.46
C ASN A 40 13.98 6.71 10.38
N LEU A 41 13.94 7.15 9.11
CA LEU A 41 14.40 6.36 7.98
C LEU A 41 15.26 7.25 7.07
N ASN A 42 16.49 6.80 6.85
CA ASN A 42 17.41 7.39 5.89
C ASN A 42 17.98 6.33 4.95
N TYR A 43 18.25 6.73 3.71
CA TYR A 43 18.92 5.88 2.72
C TYR A 43 20.04 6.67 2.07
N ALA A 44 21.28 6.22 2.27
CA ALA A 44 22.47 6.87 1.72
C ALA A 44 23.57 5.82 1.47
N GLY A 45 24.28 5.94 0.34
CA GLY A 45 25.42 5.08 0.02
C GLY A 45 25.08 3.58 -0.01
N SER A 46 23.92 3.21 -0.57
CA SER A 46 23.39 1.84 -0.57
C SER A 46 23.09 1.25 0.81
N VAL A 47 23.07 2.08 1.86
CA VAL A 47 22.72 1.65 3.22
C VAL A 47 21.42 2.31 3.64
N MET A 48 20.49 1.48 4.09
CA MET A 48 19.28 1.92 4.76
C MET A 48 19.52 1.93 6.26
N HIS A 49 19.34 3.09 6.88
CA HIS A 49 19.39 3.28 8.33
C HIS A 49 17.99 3.56 8.84
N ILE A 50 17.54 2.75 9.80
CA ILE A 50 16.21 2.87 10.41
C ILE A 50 16.37 2.84 11.93
N THR A 51 15.72 3.77 12.62
CA THR A 51 15.62 3.80 14.08
C THR A 51 14.16 3.83 14.53
N GLY A 52 13.89 3.44 15.78
CA GLY A 52 12.54 3.53 16.37
C GLY A 52 11.54 2.50 15.82
N ALA A 53 12.00 1.47 15.10
CA ALA A 53 11.17 0.48 14.44
C ALA A 53 11.41 -0.97 14.91
N SER A 54 11.89 -1.14 16.14
CA SER A 54 12.17 -2.47 16.72
C SER A 54 10.94 -3.38 16.66
N GLY A 55 11.12 -4.62 16.20
CA GLY A 55 10.05 -5.60 16.04
C GLY A 55 9.18 -5.43 14.79
N GLN A 56 9.31 -4.32 14.06
CA GLN A 56 8.52 -4.06 12.85
C GLN A 56 9.11 -4.77 11.62
N VAL A 57 8.22 -5.11 10.69
CA VAL A 57 8.61 -5.66 9.37
C VAL A 57 8.69 -4.53 8.36
N VAL A 58 9.84 -4.44 7.69
CA VAL A 58 10.09 -3.51 6.59
C VAL A 58 9.83 -4.22 5.27
N ARG A 59 9.07 -3.58 4.39
CA ARG A 59 8.82 -4.01 3.02
C ARG A 59 9.23 -2.89 2.07
N ILE A 60 9.96 -3.25 1.02
CA ILE A 60 10.43 -2.32 0.01
C ILE A 60 9.77 -2.68 -1.31
N TYR A 61 9.14 -1.70 -1.93
CA TYR A 61 8.43 -1.84 -3.19
C TYR A 61 9.10 -0.98 -4.26
N ASN A 62 9.10 -1.48 -5.48
CA ASN A 62 9.35 -0.62 -6.65
C ASN A 62 8.12 0.25 -6.96
N VAL A 63 8.26 1.17 -7.93
CA VAL A 63 7.16 2.05 -8.35
C VAL A 63 5.92 1.31 -8.89
N ALA A 64 6.08 0.08 -9.37
CA ALA A 64 4.99 -0.77 -9.82
C ALA A 64 4.27 -1.51 -8.67
N GLY A 65 4.69 -1.32 -7.41
CA GLY A 65 4.10 -1.97 -6.24
C GLY A 65 4.58 -3.40 -5.99
N VAL A 66 5.61 -3.88 -6.71
CA VAL A 66 6.20 -5.21 -6.49
C VAL A 66 7.16 -5.14 -5.31
N THR A 67 7.00 -6.05 -4.34
CA THR A 67 7.92 -6.16 -3.20
C THR A 67 9.27 -6.74 -3.64
N ILE A 68 10.32 -5.93 -3.52
CA ILE A 68 11.70 -6.31 -3.89
C ILE A 68 12.53 -6.79 -2.70
N LYS A 69 12.16 -6.41 -1.47
CA LYS A 69 12.82 -6.91 -0.26
C LYS A 69 11.89 -6.84 0.95
N THR A 70 12.04 -7.79 1.86
CA THR A 70 11.37 -7.81 3.16
C THR A 70 12.36 -8.25 4.23
N PHE A 71 12.34 -7.58 5.38
CA PHE A 71 13.12 -7.97 6.55
C PHE A 71 12.49 -7.44 7.83
N ARG A 72 12.80 -8.09 8.97
CA ARG A 72 12.39 -7.62 10.30
C ARG A 72 13.52 -6.79 10.91
N ILE A 73 13.15 -5.73 11.63
CA ILE A 73 14.09 -4.93 12.42
C ILE A 73 14.17 -5.54 13.81
N GLU A 74 15.39 -5.85 14.22
CA GLU A 74 15.72 -6.28 15.57
C GLU A 74 16.54 -5.17 16.22
N GLY A 75 16.10 -4.66 17.37
CA GLY A 75 16.71 -3.55 18.08
C GLY A 75 16.23 -2.17 17.61
N ASN A 76 16.63 -1.13 18.36
CA ASN A 76 16.17 0.24 18.15
C ASN A 76 16.90 0.99 17.03
N ASP A 77 18.05 0.49 16.56
CA ASP A 77 18.84 1.04 15.45
C ASP A 77 19.29 -0.11 14.55
N LYS A 78 18.96 -0.03 13.26
CA LYS A 78 19.34 -1.02 12.26
C LYS A 78 19.91 -0.37 11.03
N ARG A 79 21.05 -0.90 10.57
CA ARG A 79 21.64 -0.60 9.26
C ARG A 79 21.61 -1.84 8.38
N VAL A 80 21.11 -1.69 7.17
CA VAL A 80 20.98 -2.78 6.19
C VAL A 80 21.63 -2.37 4.89
N ASN A 81 22.57 -3.19 4.40
CA ASN A 81 23.09 -3.04 3.06
C ASN A 81 21.99 -3.40 2.05
N LEU A 82 21.68 -2.45 1.18
CA LEU A 82 20.56 -2.47 0.26
C LEU A 82 20.97 -1.74 -1.03
N PRO A 83 21.76 -2.38 -1.91
CA PRO A 83 22.11 -1.80 -3.19
C PRO A 83 20.87 -1.79 -4.10
N LEU A 84 20.19 -0.65 -4.19
CA LEU A 84 19.09 -0.40 -5.12
C LEU A 84 19.63 0.21 -6.40
N ALA A 85 19.08 -0.15 -7.55
CA ALA A 85 19.34 0.57 -8.80
C ALA A 85 18.63 1.94 -8.79
N ASP A 86 19.03 2.84 -9.70
CA ASP A 86 18.39 4.13 -9.89
C ASP A 86 16.88 3.98 -10.08
N GLY A 87 16.11 4.81 -9.37
CA GLY A 87 14.66 4.75 -9.42
C GLY A 87 13.96 5.22 -8.15
N ILE A 88 12.64 5.05 -8.14
CA ILE A 88 11.76 5.42 -7.03
C ILE A 88 11.29 4.15 -6.34
N TYR A 89 11.39 4.15 -5.02
CA TYR A 89 10.95 3.03 -4.19
C TYR A 89 10.08 3.54 -3.04
N ILE A 90 9.18 2.65 -2.58
CA ILE A 90 8.36 2.87 -1.40
C ILE A 90 8.88 1.94 -0.31
N VAL A 91 9.18 2.50 0.86
CA VAL A 91 9.56 1.74 2.05
C VAL A 91 8.41 1.81 3.04
N LYS A 92 7.84 0.66 3.39
CA LYS A 92 6.80 0.53 4.40
C LYS A 92 7.37 -0.18 5.62
N VAL A 93 7.21 0.43 6.80
CA VAL A 93 7.66 -0.12 8.09
C VAL A 93 6.42 -0.37 8.95
N GLY A 94 6.13 -1.63 9.23
CA GLY A 94 4.88 -2.01 9.89
C GLY A 94 3.65 -1.58 9.08
N ASN A 95 2.60 -1.14 9.79
CA ASN A 95 1.34 -0.71 9.17
C ASN A 95 1.22 0.81 9.01
N THR A 96 1.96 1.59 9.81
CA THR A 96 1.75 3.04 9.98
C THR A 96 2.76 3.89 9.21
N PHE A 97 4.01 3.46 9.09
CA PHE A 97 5.06 4.28 8.48
C PHE A 97 5.30 3.89 7.01
N THR A 98 5.20 4.87 6.11
CA THR A 98 5.52 4.69 4.69
C THR A 98 6.29 5.90 4.17
N ARG A 99 7.40 5.68 3.46
CA ARG A 99 8.23 6.75 2.91
C ARG A 99 8.70 6.45 1.50
N LYS A 100 8.64 7.46 0.63
CA LYS A 100 9.26 7.43 -0.70
C LYS A 100 10.76 7.67 -0.57
N ILE A 101 11.56 6.86 -1.27
CA ILE A 101 12.98 7.12 -1.48
C ILE A 101 13.26 7.25 -2.99
N CYS A 102 14.14 8.19 -3.33
CA CYS A 102 14.64 8.37 -4.68
C CYS A 102 16.12 7.99 -4.67
N VAL A 103 16.48 7.01 -5.48
CA VAL A 103 17.85 6.53 -5.61
C VAL A 103 18.40 7.07 -6.93
N LYS A 104 19.52 7.78 -6.83
CA LYS A 104 20.28 8.32 -7.95
C LYS A 104 21.77 8.20 -7.62
N HIS A 105 22.50 7.42 -8.41
CA HIS A 105 23.95 7.32 -8.32
C HIS A 105 24.65 8.48 -9.05
#